data_AF-A0A378FZQ5-F1
#
_entry.id   AF-A0A378FZQ5-F1
#
_cell.length_a   1.000
_cell.length_b   1.000
_cell.length_c   1.000
_cell.angle_alpha   90.00
_cell.angle_beta   90.00
_cell.angle_gamma   90.00
#
_symmetry.space_group_name_H-M   'P 1'
#
loop_
_entity.id
_entity.type
_entity.pdbx_description
1 polymer ?
#
loop_
_entity_poly.entity_id
_entity_poly.type
_entity_poly.pdbx_seq_one_letter_code
_entity_poly.pdbx_strand_id
1 'polypeptide(L)'
;MNQQDIEQVVKAVLLKMKDSSQPAGTVHDMGVFASLDDAVAAATVAQQGLKRVAMRQQVIQAIREAGEKYARELAELAVTETGMGRVEDKFAKNVAQAARHAGRGVSDSAGAHRR
;
A
#
# COMPACT_ATOMS: atom_id res chain seq x y z
N MET A 1 15.05 -0.43 -52.69
CA MET A 1 14.66 0.34 -51.49
C MET A 1 15.04 1.78 -51.74
N ASN A 2 14.10 2.71 -51.63
CA ASN A 2 14.33 4.13 -51.90
C ASN A 2 14.84 4.83 -50.63
N GLN A 3 15.70 5.84 -50.78
CA GLN A 3 16.25 6.63 -49.66
C GLN A 3 15.16 7.20 -48.74
N GLN A 4 14.03 7.57 -49.34
CA GLN A 4 12.85 8.10 -48.65
C GLN A 4 12.20 7.07 -47.70
N ASP A 5 12.24 5.78 -48.04
CA ASP A 5 11.67 4.72 -47.22
C ASP A 5 12.50 4.52 -45.94
N ILE A 6 13.83 4.64 -46.06
CA ILE A 6 14.76 4.54 -44.93
C ILE A 6 14.54 5.72 -43.98
N GLU A 7 14.38 6.94 -44.50
CA GLU A 7 14.10 8.14 -43.68
C GLU A 7 12.77 8.04 -42.95
N GLN A 8 11.73 7.51 -43.60
CA GLN A 8 10.42 7.28 -42.98
C GLN A 8 10.53 6.28 -41.83
N VAL A 9 11.27 5.18 -42.01
CA VAL A 9 11.49 4.17 -40.98
C VAL A 9 12.29 4.74 -39.80
N VAL A 10 13.36 5.48 -40.06
CA VAL A 10 14.17 6.12 -39.01
C VAL A 10 13.34 7.14 -38.24
N LYS A 11 12.53 7.95 -38.92
CA LYS A 11 11.65 8.94 -38.29
C LYS A 11 10.59 8.26 -37.42
N ALA A 12 10.01 7.14 -37.89
CA ALA A 12 9.05 6.35 -37.12
C ALA A 12 9.68 5.70 -35.88
N VAL A 13 10.91 5.20 -35.98
CA VAL A 13 11.64 4.62 -34.85
C VAL A 13 12.00 5.69 -33.82
N LEU A 14 12.48 6.87 -34.26
CA LEU A 14 12.80 7.98 -33.36
C LEU A 14 11.56 8.54 -32.65
N LEU A 15 10.42 8.61 -33.34
CA LEU A 15 9.13 8.97 -32.74
C LEU A 15 8.71 7.94 -31.67
N LYS A 16 8.80 6.64 -31.99
CA LYS A 16 8.45 5.57 -31.05
C LYS A 16 9.36 5.53 -29.82
N MET A 17 10.64 5.89 -29.97
CA MET A 17 11.58 6.02 -28.85
C MET A 17 11.27 7.24 -27.96
N LYS A 18 10.76 8.33 -28.54
CA LYS A 18 10.34 9.53 -27.79
C LYS A 18 9.07 9.28 -26.98
N ASP A 19 8.12 8.51 -27.51
CA ASP A 19 6.91 8.14 -26.76
C ASP A 19 7.22 7.18 -25.60
N SER A 20 8.22 6.31 -25.73
CA SER A 20 8.74 5.50 -24.61
C SER A 20 9.53 6.31 -23.57
N SER A 21 9.70 7.63 -23.76
CA SER A 21 10.29 8.55 -22.78
C SER A 21 9.27 9.45 -22.08
N GLN A 22 7.97 9.15 -22.20
CA GLN A 22 7.02 9.69 -21.23
C GLN A 22 7.36 9.10 -19.86
N PRO A 23 7.60 9.91 -18.81
CA PRO A 23 7.64 9.39 -17.46
C PRO A 23 6.26 8.79 -17.24
N ALA A 24 6.19 7.47 -17.12
CA ALA A 24 5.00 6.78 -16.65
C ALA A 24 4.55 7.54 -15.41
N GLY A 25 3.31 8.03 -15.42
CA GLY A 25 2.78 8.90 -14.37
C GLY A 25 3.23 8.38 -13.01
N THR A 26 3.86 9.25 -12.22
CA THR A 26 4.68 8.91 -11.05
C THR A 26 3.93 8.19 -9.93
N VAL A 27 2.63 7.95 -10.11
CA VAL A 27 1.72 7.30 -9.18
C VAL A 27 0.79 6.38 -9.99
N HIS A 28 0.91 5.06 -9.78
CA HIS A 28 0.04 4.06 -10.42
C HIS A 28 -1.35 4.00 -9.76
N ASP A 29 -1.44 4.31 -8.46
CA ASP A 29 -2.65 4.46 -7.65
C ASP A 29 -2.31 5.19 -6.33
N MET A 30 -3.29 5.54 -5.49
CA MET A 30 -3.11 6.21 -4.19
C MET A 30 -2.02 5.55 -3.33
N GLY A 31 -0.82 6.14 -3.32
CA GLY A 31 0.33 5.67 -2.55
C GLY A 31 1.20 4.60 -3.22
N VAL A 32 0.95 4.26 -4.49
CA VAL A 32 1.75 3.31 -5.29
C VAL A 32 2.61 4.09 -6.29
N PHE A 33 3.93 3.99 -6.15
CA PHE A 33 4.90 4.72 -6.98
C PHE A 33 5.64 3.76 -7.92
N ALA A 34 6.11 4.29 -9.06
CA ALA A 34 6.85 3.53 -10.05
C ALA A 34 8.27 3.13 -9.59
N SER A 35 8.87 3.92 -8.69
CA SER A 35 10.19 3.65 -8.12
C SER A 35 10.18 3.73 -6.59
N LEU A 36 11.15 3.06 -5.96
CA LEU A 36 11.34 3.11 -4.51
C LEU A 36 11.73 4.53 -4.05
N ASP A 37 12.58 5.22 -4.80
CA ASP A 37 13.06 6.56 -4.44
C ASP A 37 11.90 7.57 -4.40
N ASP A 38 10.97 7.47 -5.36
CA ASP A 38 9.75 8.30 -5.38
C ASP A 38 8.87 8.03 -4.15
N ALA A 39 8.72 6.75 -3.77
CA ALA A 39 7.96 6.37 -2.59
C ALA A 39 8.57 6.93 -1.29
N VAL A 40 9.91 6.89 -1.16
CA VAL A 40 10.63 7.42 0.01
C VAL A 40 10.55 8.95 0.05
N ALA A 41 10.70 9.61 -1.08
CA ALA A 41 10.57 11.06 -1.17
C ALA A 41 9.16 11.52 -0.76
N ALA A 42 8.12 10.88 -1.29
CA ALA A 42 6.73 11.18 -0.94
C ALA A 42 6.42 10.91 0.54
N ALA A 43 6.91 9.78 1.08
CA ALA A 43 6.75 9.44 2.49
C ALA A 43 7.44 10.46 3.42
N THR A 44 8.62 10.96 3.03
CA THR A 44 9.36 11.97 3.80
C THR A 44 8.58 13.28 3.90
N VAL A 45 7.91 13.70 2.82
CA VAL A 45 7.04 14.88 2.83
C VAL A 45 5.78 14.62 3.66
N ALA A 46 5.12 13.48 3.46
CA ALA A 46 3.88 13.14 4.17
C ALA A 46 4.09 13.04 5.70
N GLN A 47 5.21 12.49 6.14
CA GLN A 47 5.56 12.35 7.55
C GLN A 47 5.63 13.71 8.27
N GLN A 48 6.09 14.76 7.59
CA GLN A 48 6.14 16.12 8.14
C GLN A 48 4.74 16.70 8.41
N GLY A 49 3.69 16.17 7.77
CA GLY A 49 2.29 16.52 8.03
C GLY A 49 1.73 15.88 9.31
N LEU A 50 2.25 14.73 9.74
CA LEU A 50 1.75 13.93 10.86
C LEU A 50 2.24 14.39 12.25
N LYS A 51 2.35 15.71 12.46
CA LYS A 51 2.93 16.29 13.69
C LYS A 51 2.01 16.18 14.92
N ARG A 52 0.69 16.27 14.73
CA ARG A 52 -0.27 16.35 15.83
C ARG A 52 -0.73 14.95 16.26
N VAL A 53 -0.77 14.70 17.57
CA VAL A 53 -1.30 13.45 18.14
C VAL A 53 -2.74 13.19 17.67
N ALA A 54 -3.60 14.21 17.71
CA ALA A 54 -4.99 14.09 17.27
C ALA A 54 -5.12 13.63 15.81
N MET A 55 -4.33 14.22 14.90
CA MET A 55 -4.32 13.82 13.49
C MET A 55 -3.85 12.37 13.33
N ARG A 56 -2.78 11.97 14.03
CA ARG A 56 -2.32 10.58 14.02
C ARG A 56 -3.40 9.63 14.53
N GLN A 57 -4.14 10.00 15.56
CA GLN A 57 -5.23 9.19 16.09
C GLN A 57 -6.38 9.04 15.08
N GLN A 58 -6.73 10.10 14.37
CA GLN A 58 -7.75 10.06 13.30
C GLN A 58 -7.31 9.15 12.15
N VAL A 59 -6.06 9.28 11.70
CA VAL A 59 -5.49 8.42 10.64
C VAL A 59 -5.48 6.96 11.08
N ILE A 60 -5.03 6.67 12.30
CA ILE A 60 -5.04 5.31 12.86
C ILE A 60 -6.46 4.74 12.91
N GLN A 61 -7.45 5.55 13.33
CA GLN A 61 -8.84 5.10 13.38
C GLN A 61 -9.38 4.73 11.99
N ALA A 62 -9.14 5.59 10.99
CA ALA A 62 -9.53 5.31 9.61
C ALA A 62 -8.87 4.04 9.04
N ILE A 63 -7.59 3.80 9.34
CA ILE A 63 -6.87 2.58 8.94
C ILE A 63 -7.52 1.34 9.56
N ARG A 64 -7.98 1.41 10.82
CA ARG A 64 -8.64 0.28 11.49
C ARG A 64 -9.99 -0.04 10.89
N GLU A 65 -10.80 0.99 10.66
CA GLU A 65 -12.12 0.82 10.03
C GLU A 65 -11.99 0.20 8.64
N ALA A 66 -11.01 0.65 7.85
CA ALA A 66 -10.70 0.01 6.57
C ALA A 66 -10.20 -1.44 6.75
N GLY A 67 -9.29 -1.68 7.71
CA GLY A 67 -8.75 -3.01 8.00
C GLY A 67 -9.81 -4.03 8.40
N GLU A 68 -10.80 -3.64 9.20
CA GLU A 68 -11.94 -4.49 9.55
C GLU A 68 -12.88 -4.69 8.35
N LYS A 69 -13.22 -3.60 7.65
CA LYS A 69 -14.12 -3.64 6.49
C LYS A 69 -13.62 -4.57 5.39
N TYR A 70 -12.32 -4.55 5.09
CA TYR A 70 -11.69 -5.33 4.02
C TYR A 70 -10.97 -6.60 4.53
N ALA A 71 -11.12 -6.96 5.81
CA ALA A 71 -10.38 -8.07 6.41
C ALA A 71 -10.56 -9.40 5.65
N ARG A 72 -11.77 -9.67 5.16
CA ARG A 72 -12.11 -10.91 4.45
C ARG A 72 -11.52 -10.93 3.05
N GLU A 73 -11.69 -9.85 2.30
CA GLU A 73 -11.15 -9.70 0.95
C GLU A 73 -9.62 -9.85 0.94
N LEU A 74 -8.94 -9.20 1.88
CA LEU A 74 -7.48 -9.33 2.03
C LEU A 74 -7.04 -10.75 2.38
N ALA A 75 -7.84 -11.47 3.17
CA ALA A 75 -7.55 -12.86 3.53
C ALA A 75 -7.69 -13.80 2.33
N GLU A 76 -8.74 -13.63 1.53
CA GLU A 76 -9.00 -14.40 0.31
C GLU A 76 -7.93 -14.12 -0.74
N LEU A 77 -7.57 -12.85 -0.97
CA LEU A 77 -6.50 -12.45 -1.87
C LEU A 77 -5.17 -13.08 -1.46
N ALA A 78 -4.81 -13.00 -0.17
CA ALA A 78 -3.55 -13.54 0.32
C ALA A 78 -3.45 -15.07 0.20
N VAL A 79 -4.55 -15.82 0.38
CA VAL A 79 -4.54 -17.28 0.14
C VAL A 79 -4.45 -17.56 -1.37
N THR A 80 -5.19 -16.81 -2.18
CA THR A 80 -5.21 -16.99 -3.64
C THR A 80 -3.84 -16.74 -4.27
N GLU A 81 -3.17 -15.67 -3.84
CA GLU A 81 -1.86 -15.27 -4.36
C GLU A 81 -0.73 -16.20 -3.88
N THR A 82 -0.73 -16.58 -2.59
CA THR A 82 0.40 -17.30 -1.98
C THR A 82 0.20 -18.81 -1.89
N GLY A 83 -1.04 -19.30 -1.97
CA GLY A 83 -1.41 -20.70 -1.69
C GLY A 83 -1.25 -21.14 -0.23
N MET A 84 -0.92 -20.22 0.70
CA MET A 84 -0.56 -20.57 2.08
C MET A 84 -1.67 -20.28 3.10
N GLY A 85 -1.98 -21.25 3.95
CA GLY A 85 -2.88 -21.11 5.10
C GLY A 85 -4.36 -21.14 4.74
N ARG A 86 -5.23 -20.95 5.74
CA ARG A 86 -6.69 -20.89 5.55
C ARG A 86 -7.17 -19.44 5.56
N VAL A 87 -8.21 -19.16 4.79
CA VAL A 87 -8.83 -17.82 4.72
C VAL A 87 -9.29 -17.37 6.10
N GLU A 88 -9.96 -18.24 6.86
CA GLU A 88 -10.48 -17.92 8.19
C GLU A 88 -9.36 -17.55 9.19
N ASP A 89 -8.21 -18.22 9.14
CA ASP A 89 -7.06 -17.90 9.99
C ASP A 89 -6.47 -16.52 9.64
N LYS A 90 -6.43 -16.18 8.34
CA LYS A 90 -5.97 -14.85 7.88
C LYS A 90 -6.98 -13.75 8.19
N PHE A 91 -8.28 -14.05 8.07
CA PHE A 91 -9.35 -13.12 8.45
C PHE A 91 -9.27 -12.79 9.95
N ALA A 92 -9.19 -13.81 10.80
CA ALA A 92 -9.06 -13.62 12.24
C ALA A 92 -7.80 -12.81 12.60
N LYS A 93 -6.67 -13.03 11.89
CA LYS A 93 -5.46 -12.21 12.04
C LYS A 93 -5.69 -10.76 11.63
N ASN A 94 -6.33 -10.50 10.49
CA ASN A 94 -6.60 -9.14 10.01
C ASN A 94 -7.51 -8.37 10.97
N VAL A 95 -8.62 -8.99 11.41
CA VAL A 95 -9.53 -8.39 12.42
C VAL A 95 -8.81 -8.14 13.73
N ALA A 96 -8.02 -9.11 14.21
CA ALA A 96 -7.26 -8.94 15.44
C ALA A 96 -6.22 -7.81 15.33
N GLN A 97 -5.55 -7.64 14.20
CA GLN A 97 -4.59 -6.54 14.00
C GLN A 97 -5.28 -5.17 13.98
N ALA A 98 -6.44 -5.06 13.34
CA ALA A 98 -7.21 -3.82 13.32
C ALA A 98 -7.75 -3.45 14.72
N ALA A 99 -8.24 -4.44 15.49
CA ALA A 99 -8.80 -4.20 16.82
C ALA A 99 -7.73 -4.01 17.92
N ARG A 100 -6.63 -4.79 17.91
CA ARG A 100 -5.71 -4.92 19.07
C ARG A 100 -4.80 -3.72 19.32
N HIS A 101 -4.71 -2.76 18.41
CA HIS A 101 -3.90 -1.56 18.65
C HIS A 101 -4.67 -0.40 19.31
N ALA A 102 -5.95 -0.56 19.66
CA ALA A 102 -6.59 0.30 20.64
C ALA A 102 -5.92 0.06 22.01
N GLY A 103 -4.97 0.93 22.36
CA GLY A 103 -4.22 0.97 23.61
C GLY A 103 -4.58 -0.09 24.64
N ARG A 104 -3.89 -1.23 24.62
CA ARG A 104 -3.51 -1.86 25.88
C ARG A 104 -2.45 -0.95 26.49
N GLY A 105 -2.92 0.12 27.13
CA GLY A 105 -2.22 0.68 28.26
C GLY A 105 -1.90 -0.44 29.22
N VAL A 106 -0.75 -0.33 29.85
CA VAL A 106 -0.37 -1.16 30.99
C VAL A 106 -1.44 -0.99 32.07
N SER A 107 -2.45 -1.85 32.09
CA SER A 107 -3.40 -2.02 33.20
C SER A 107 -4.26 -3.26 32.95
N ASP A 108 -4.40 -4.06 34.00
CA ASP A 108 -5.22 -5.28 34.12
C ASP A 108 -4.67 -6.57 33.51
N SER A 109 -3.56 -7.02 34.10
CA SER A 109 -3.56 -8.38 34.65
C SER A 109 -3.36 -8.31 36.16
N ALA A 110 -4.37 -7.78 36.86
CA ALA A 110 -4.55 -8.08 38.28
C ALA A 110 -4.63 -9.61 38.39
N GLY A 111 -3.66 -10.20 39.09
CA GLY A 111 -3.65 -11.61 39.39
C GLY A 111 -4.95 -12.00 40.10
N ALA A 112 -5.84 -12.65 39.37
CA ALA A 112 -6.92 -13.43 39.93
C ALA A 112 -6.31 -14.70 40.56
N HIS A 113 -5.62 -14.51 41.68
CA HIS A 113 -5.43 -15.55 42.68
C HIS A 113 -6.60 -15.40 43.66
N ARG A 114 -7.68 -16.16 43.43
CA ARG A 114 -8.62 -16.52 44.49
C ARG A 114 -9.42 -17.75 44.08
N ARG A 115 -9.10 -18.83 44.82
CA ARG A 115 -9.73 -20.16 44.93
C ARG A 115 -9.32 -21.19 43.88
#